data_AF-A0A286G257-F1
#
_entry.id   AF-A0A286G257-F1
#
_cell.length_a   1.000
_cell.length_b   1.000
_cell.length_c   1.000
_cell.angle_alpha   90.00
_cell.angle_beta   90.00
_cell.angle_gamma   90.00
#
_symmetry.space_group_name_H-M   'P 1'
#
loop_
_entity.id
_entity.type
_entity.pdbx_description
1 polymer ?
#
loop_
_entity_poly.entity_id
_entity_poly.type
_entity_poly.pdbx_seq_one_letter_code
_entity_poly.pdbx_strand_id
1 'polypeptide(L)' 'MTPSTIDARCATKLTTRKTLDQIEHWLERYCMGDWQVQVEAIADDLVTKTITIYFSREDDRASFKRALQTRSV' A
#
# COMPACT_ATOMS: atom_id res chain seq x y z
N MET A 1 -12.37 -23.10 -1.46
CA MET A 1 -11.44 -21.97 -1.24
C MET A 1 -11.61 -21.04 -2.42
N THR A 2 -12.27 -19.90 -2.25
CA THR A 2 -12.31 -18.85 -3.27
C THR A 2 -10.92 -18.24 -3.39
N PRO A 3 -10.41 -17.94 -4.60
CA PRO A 3 -9.15 -17.22 -4.72
C PRO A 3 -9.31 -15.87 -4.02
N SER A 4 -8.35 -15.51 -3.17
CA SER A 4 -8.20 -14.15 -2.66
C SER A 4 -7.95 -13.22 -3.85
N THR A 5 -9.02 -12.77 -4.49
CA THR A 5 -8.94 -11.89 -5.65
C THR A 5 -8.56 -10.50 -5.15
N ILE A 6 -7.28 -10.16 -5.30
CA ILE A 6 -6.81 -8.78 -5.20
C ILE A 6 -7.62 -7.96 -6.22
N ASP A 7 -8.44 -7.01 -5.75
CA ASP A 7 -9.30 -6.21 -6.63
C ASP A 7 -8.54 -4.97 -7.10
N ALA A 8 -8.32 -4.86 -8.41
CA ALA A 8 -7.67 -3.71 -9.03
C ALA A 8 -8.39 -2.36 -8.76
N ARG A 9 -9.69 -2.40 -8.44
CA ARG A 9 -10.48 -1.21 -8.05
C ARG A 9 -10.09 -0.69 -6.67
N CYS A 10 -9.55 -1.58 -5.83
CA CYS A 10 -9.05 -1.27 -4.50
C CYS A 10 -7.54 -1.02 -4.53
N ALA A 11 -7.04 -0.22 -5.46
CA ALA A 11 -5.64 0.18 -5.51
C ALA A 11 -5.41 1.57 -4.88
N THR A 12 -4.26 1.77 -4.24
CA THR A 12 -3.73 3.08 -3.81
C THR A 12 -2.32 3.25 -4.33
N LYS A 13 -2.12 4.28 -5.16
CA LYS A 13 -0.80 4.69 -5.63
C LYS A 13 -0.24 5.79 -4.73
N LEU A 14 1.01 5.65 -4.31
CA LEU A 14 1.70 6.70 -3.57
C LEU A 14 3.19 6.77 -3.91
N THR A 15 3.75 7.97 -3.76
CA THR A 15 5.19 8.19 -3.81
C THR A 15 5.71 8.33 -2.39
N THR A 16 6.76 7.57 -2.06
CA THR A 16 7.29 7.49 -0.70
C THR A 16 8.79 7.24 -0.69
N ARG A 17 9.43 7.70 0.39
CA ARG A 17 10.82 7.36 0.73
C ARG A 17 10.93 6.18 1.69
N LYS A 18 9.79 5.71 2.25
CA LYS A 18 9.75 4.56 3.17
C LYS A 18 10.24 3.30 2.46
N THR A 19 10.90 2.40 3.18
CA THR A 19 11.28 1.08 2.63
C THR A 19 10.04 0.22 2.40
N LEU A 20 10.16 -0.84 1.59
CA LEU A 20 9.06 -1.79 1.41
C LEU A 20 8.68 -2.46 2.73
N ASP A 21 9.68 -2.91 3.51
CA ASP A 21 9.48 -3.47 4.85
C ASP A 21 8.64 -2.56 5.77
N GLN A 22 8.89 -1.24 5.77
CA GLN A 22 8.10 -0.30 6.56
C GLN A 22 6.64 -0.20 6.09
N ILE A 23 6.40 -0.39 4.80
CA ILE A 23 5.07 -0.34 4.19
C ILE A 23 4.35 -1.65 4.48
N GLU A 24 5.02 -2.79 4.36
CA GLU A 24 4.49 -4.11 4.71
C GLU A 24 4.10 -4.17 6.19
N HIS A 25 4.97 -3.72 7.10
CA HIS A 25 4.64 -3.60 8.53
C HIS A 25 3.41 -2.73 8.80
N TRP A 26 3.17 -1.69 7.99
CA TRP A 26 1.94 -0.90 8.10
C TRP A 26 0.73 -1.68 7.61
N LEU A 27 0.85 -2.36 6.48
CA LEU A 27 -0.23 -3.15 5.91
C LEU A 27 -0.62 -4.29 6.86
N GLU A 28 0.34 -5.00 7.44
CA GLU A 28 0.10 -6.03 8.46
C GLU A 28 -0.64 -5.49 9.70
N ARG A 29 -0.38 -4.22 10.07
CA ARG A 29 -0.99 -3.61 11.26
C ARG A 29 -2.41 -3.08 11.02
N TYR A 30 -2.70 -2.59 9.81
CA TYR A 30 -3.92 -1.85 9.51
C TYR A 30 -4.87 -2.55 8.53
N CYS A 31 -4.40 -3.60 7.85
CA CYS A 31 -5.18 -4.35 6.87
C CYS A 31 -5.40 -5.77 7.38
N MET A 32 -6.65 -6.24 7.30
CA MET A 32 -6.99 -7.59 7.75
C MET A 32 -7.03 -8.60 6.60
N GLY A 33 -7.22 -8.15 5.36
CA GLY A 33 -7.24 -8.99 4.17
C GLY A 33 -5.88 -9.06 3.46
N ASP A 34 -5.86 -9.82 2.36
CA ASP A 34 -4.71 -9.90 1.47
C ASP A 34 -4.43 -8.55 0.80
N TRP A 35 -3.14 -8.28 0.61
CA TRP A 35 -2.65 -7.08 -0.07
C TRP A 35 -1.47 -7.44 -0.97
N GLN A 36 -1.23 -6.62 -1.97
CA GLN A 36 -0.11 -6.76 -2.89
C GLN A 36 0.54 -5.41 -3.13
N VAL A 37 1.86 -5.32 -2.94
CA VAL A 37 2.63 -4.11 -3.22
C VAL A 37 3.39 -4.28 -4.53
N GLN A 38 3.27 -3.29 -5.41
CA GLN A 38 3.99 -3.23 -6.68
C GLN A 38 4.81 -1.94 -6.73
N VAL A 39 6.10 -2.05 -7.02
CA VAL A 39 6.96 -0.88 -7.28
C VAL A 39 6.84 -0.52 -8.75
N GLU A 40 6.39 0.70 -9.02
CA GLU A 40 6.14 1.19 -10.38
C GLU A 40 7.34 1.96 -10.94
N ALA A 41 7.98 2.77 -10.10
CA ALA A 41 9.10 3.60 -10.49
C ALA A 41 10.00 3.89 -9.29
N ILE A 42 11.29 4.02 -9.56
CA ILE A 42 12.28 4.53 -8.61
C ILE A 42 12.78 5.85 -9.20
N ALA A 43 12.76 6.91 -8.40
CA ALA A 43 13.26 8.21 -8.82
C ALA A 43 14.78 8.18 -8.97
N ASP A 44 15.33 9.19 -9.64
CA ASP A 44 16.77 9.32 -9.87
C ASP A 44 17.58 9.40 -8.56
N ASP A 45 16.96 9.90 -7.48
CA ASP A 45 17.56 9.96 -6.15
C ASP A 45 17.73 8.57 -5.48
N LEU A 46 17.22 7.49 -6.08
CA LEU A 46 17.19 6.10 -5.60
C LEU A 46 16.52 5.87 -4.23
N VAL A 47 16.02 6.92 -3.59
CA VAL A 47 15.38 6.88 -2.27
C VAL A 47 13.87 6.95 -2.41
N THR A 48 13.40 7.83 -3.30
CA THR A 48 12.00 8.07 -3.59
C THR A 48 11.52 7.03 -4.59
N LYS A 49 10.45 6.31 -4.24
CA LYS A 49 9.82 5.33 -5.11
C LYS A 49 8.33 5.55 -5.18
N THR A 50 7.79 5.26 -6.36
CA THR A 50 6.34 5.21 -6.59
C THR A 50 5.91 3.77 -6.52
N ILE A 51 4.97 3.49 -5.62
CA ILE A 51 4.39 2.18 -5.42
C ILE A 51 2.88 2.23 -5.62
N THR A 52 2.32 1.09 -6.02
CA THR A 52 0.89 0.84 -6.03
C THR A 52 0.61 -0.32 -5.07
N ILE A 53 -0.32 -0.11 -4.15
CA ILE A 53 -0.77 -1.13 -3.20
C ILE A 53 -2.19 -1.52 -3.60
N TYR A 54 -2.39 -2.80 -3.88
CA TYR A 54 -3.67 -3.39 -4.17
C TYR A 54 -4.20 -4.10 -2.93
N PHE A 55 -5.46 -3.86 -2.61
CA PHE A 55 -6.14 -4.43 -1.45
C PHE A 55 -7.22 -5.41 -1.92
N SER A 56 -7.38 -6.51 -1.19
CA SER A 56 -8.54 -7.41 -1.38
C SER A 56 -9.85 -6.78 -0.89
N ARG A 57 -9.77 -5.83 0.04
CA ARG A 57 -10.94 -5.19 0.67
C ARG A 57 -10.86 -3.67 0.58
N GLU A 58 -11.99 -3.04 0.30
CA GLU A 58 -12.09 -1.58 0.26
C GLU A 58 -11.86 -0.94 1.65
N ASP A 59 -12.32 -1.60 2.71
CA ASP A 59 -12.10 -1.16 4.10
C ASP A 59 -10.61 -1.06 4.48
N ASP A 60 -9.80 -2.01 3.99
CA ASP A 60 -8.35 -2.02 4.20
C ASP A 60 -7.70 -0.84 3.47
N ARG A 61 -8.15 -0.56 2.23
CA ARG A 61 -7.71 0.63 1.48
C ARG A 61 -8.06 1.92 2.23
N ALA A 62 -9.28 2.01 2.75
CA ALA A 62 -9.74 3.19 3.48
C ALA A 62 -8.94 3.39 4.79
N SER A 63 -8.71 2.31 5.54
CA SER A 63 -7.92 2.33 6.77
C SER A 63 -6.47 2.74 6.52
N PHE A 64 -5.84 2.18 5.49
CA PHE A 64 -4.49 2.54 5.07
C PHE A 64 -4.39 4.02 4.62
N LYS A 65 -5.35 4.49 3.81
CA LYS A 65 -5.39 5.89 3.36
C LYS A 65 -5.55 6.87 4.54
N ARG A 66 -6.38 6.54 5.54
CA ARG A 66 -6.51 7.34 6.76
C ARG A 66 -5.20 7.36 7.55
N ALA A 67 -4.56 6.21 7.73
CA ALA A 67 -3.28 6.10 8.43
C ALA A 67 -2.16 6.92 7.74
N LEU A 68 -2.14 6.97 6.40
CA LEU A 68 -1.24 7.83 5.63
C LEU A 68 -1.48 9.32 5.92
N GLN A 69 -2.74 9.77 5.92
CA GLN A 69 -3.08 11.17 6.14
C GLN A 69 -2.76 11.66 7.56
N THR A 70 -2.91 10.80 8.57
CA THR A 70 -2.63 11.13 9.96
C THR A 70 -1.13 11.37 10.24
N ARG A 71 -0.24 10.89 9.36
CA ARG A 71 1.21 10.92 9.57
C ARG A 71 1.98 11.88 8.65
N SER A 72 1.27 12.77 7.95
CA SER A 72 1.87 13.83 7.12
C SER A 72 2.34 15.05 7.92
N VAL A 73 2.82 14.87 9.15
CA VAL A 73 3.45 15.92 9.98
C VAL A 73 4.91 15.57 10.21
#